data_AF-A0A6I1NJT5-F1
#
_entry.id   AF-A0A6I1NJT5-F1
#
_cell.length_a   1.000
_cell.length_b   1.000
_cell.length_c   1.000
_cell.angle_alpha   90.00
_cell.angle_beta   90.00
_cell.angle_gamma   90.00
#
_symmetry.space_group_name_H-M   'P 1'
#
loop_
_entity.id
_entity.type
_entity.pdbx_description
1 polymer ?
#
loop_
_entity_poly.entity_id
_entity_poly.type
_entity_poly.pdbx_seq_one_letter_code
_entity_poly.pdbx_strand_id
1 'polypeptide(L)'
;MRTLPVCIAATLAVFTVGAALAADPYQLDQRDPAYQKSIEHLAQASQALAVARNELSKAQAAYQLPGLNTQQMQEQLRPLEDTLAVLISPEKKRMSHQTLVPDGLFFTPISSGE
;
A
#
# COMPACT_ATOMS: atom_id res chain seq x y z
N MET A 1 31.17 17.33 38.67
CA MET A 1 29.82 17.16 39.26
C MET A 1 28.86 18.04 38.46
N ARG A 2 28.11 17.42 37.52
CA ARG A 2 26.66 17.14 37.62
C ARG A 2 25.77 18.38 37.42
N THR A 3 25.37 18.65 36.18
CA THR A 3 24.06 19.26 35.82
C THR A 3 23.72 18.95 34.35
N LEU A 4 23.47 17.68 34.03
CA LEU A 4 22.85 17.25 32.77
C LEU A 4 21.72 16.27 33.16
N PRO A 5 20.53 16.76 33.52
CA PRO A 5 19.33 15.98 33.15
C PRO A 5 18.05 16.79 32.91
N VAL A 6 18.08 18.10 32.64
CA VAL A 6 16.81 18.87 32.52
C VAL A 6 16.24 18.89 31.09
N CYS A 7 17.06 18.74 30.04
CA CYS A 7 16.58 18.82 28.66
C CYS A 7 16.08 17.49 28.08
N ILE A 8 16.27 16.35 28.76
CA ILE A 8 15.84 15.03 28.26
C ILE A 8 14.39 14.72 28.68
N ALA A 9 13.85 15.41 29.69
CA ALA A 9 12.49 15.18 30.17
C ALA A 9 11.39 15.81 29.28
N ALA A 10 11.73 16.79 28.44
CA ALA A 10 10.74 17.51 27.63
C ALA A 10 10.46 16.87 26.25
N THR A 11 11.33 16.00 25.75
CA THR A 11 11.18 15.38 24.42
C THR A 11 10.37 14.07 24.45
N LEU A 12 10.08 13.52 25.63
CA LEU A 12 9.29 12.29 25.79
C LEU A 12 7.78 12.51 25.85
N ALA A 13 7.30 13.76 25.92
CA ALA A 13 5.87 14.07 26.02
C ALA A 13 5.12 14.09 24.66
N VAL A 14 5.81 13.94 23.53
CA VAL A 14 5.18 13.99 22.19
C VAL A 14 4.85 12.59 21.62
N PHE A 15 5.32 11.52 22.26
CA PHE A 15 5.14 10.15 21.75
C PHE A 15 3.92 9.38 22.28
N THR A 16 3.05 10.01 23.08
CA THR A 16 1.92 9.32 23.72
C THR A 16 0.56 9.94 23.44
N VAL A 17 0.34 10.50 22.24
CA VAL A 17 -1.02 10.46 21.67
C VAL A 17 -1.20 9.07 21.08
N GLY A 18 -1.34 8.10 21.98
CA GLY A 18 -1.87 6.81 21.65
C GLY A 18 -3.28 7.03 21.11
N ALA A 19 -3.41 7.01 19.79
CA ALA A 19 -4.61 6.51 19.17
C ALA A 19 -4.70 5.02 19.54
N ALA A 20 -5.12 4.74 20.77
CA ALA A 20 -5.79 3.49 21.09
C ALA A 20 -7.14 3.55 20.37
N LEU A 21 -7.11 3.44 19.04
CA LEU A 21 -8.25 2.99 18.26
C LEU A 21 -8.51 1.59 18.80
N ALA A 22 -9.58 1.48 19.59
CA ALA A 22 -10.12 0.19 19.97
C ALA A 22 -10.12 -0.66 18.70
N ALA A 23 -9.47 -1.82 18.77
CA ALA A 23 -9.57 -2.84 17.75
C ALA A 23 -10.99 -3.39 17.83
N ASP A 24 -11.98 -2.60 17.41
CA ASP A 24 -13.18 -3.13 16.81
C ASP A 24 -12.70 -4.10 15.74
N PRO A 25 -13.35 -5.27 15.56
CA PRO A 25 -13.08 -6.12 14.42
C PRO A 25 -13.47 -5.31 13.17
N TYR A 26 -12.53 -4.50 12.68
CA TYR A 26 -12.69 -3.67 11.51
C TYR A 26 -12.82 -4.63 10.34
N GLN A 27 -14.05 -4.98 10.04
CA GLN A 27 -14.38 -5.77 8.89
C GLN A 27 -14.13 -4.86 7.70
N LEU A 28 -13.07 -5.15 6.96
CA LEU A 28 -12.75 -4.47 5.72
C LEU A 28 -13.95 -4.60 4.77
N ASP A 29 -14.76 -3.54 4.71
CA ASP A 29 -15.86 -3.45 3.76
C ASP A 29 -15.32 -2.90 2.43
N GLN A 30 -15.16 -3.79 1.46
CA GLN A 30 -14.67 -3.45 0.13
C GLN A 30 -15.68 -2.62 -0.68
N ARG A 31 -16.89 -2.41 -0.16
CA ARG A 31 -17.94 -1.57 -0.77
C ARG A 31 -17.95 -0.16 -0.16
N ASP A 32 -17.19 0.08 0.91
CA ASP A 32 -17.03 1.40 1.51
C ASP A 32 -16.34 2.35 0.50
N PRO A 33 -16.94 3.52 0.19
CA PRO A 33 -16.29 4.55 -0.62
C PRO A 33 -14.91 4.98 -0.09
N ALA A 34 -14.69 4.98 1.22
CA ALA A 34 -13.41 5.33 1.83
C ALA A 34 -12.34 4.27 1.53
N TYR A 35 -12.70 2.99 1.57
CA TYR A 35 -11.83 1.90 1.17
C TYR A 35 -11.44 2.02 -0.30
N GLN A 36 -12.41 2.22 -1.20
CA GLN A 36 -12.17 2.37 -2.63
C GLN A 36 -11.18 3.51 -2.92
N LYS A 37 -11.41 4.68 -2.31
CA LYS A 37 -10.53 5.83 -2.45
C LYS A 37 -9.11 5.56 -1.93
N SER A 38 -8.98 4.82 -0.83
CA SER A 38 -7.67 4.45 -0.29
C SER A 38 -6.89 3.54 -1.24
N ILE A 39 -7.55 2.56 -1.86
CA ILE A 39 -6.96 1.66 -2.86
C ILE A 39 -6.52 2.43 -4.11
N GLU A 40 -7.32 3.40 -4.57
CA GLU A 40 -6.95 4.28 -5.69
C GLU A 40 -5.69 5.10 -5.39
N HIS A 41 -5.60 5.69 -4.19
CA HIS A 41 -4.40 6.40 -3.76
C HIS A 41 -3.19 5.48 -3.66
N LEU A 42 -3.34 4.26 -3.16
CA LEU A 42 -2.27 3.27 -3.11
C LEU A 42 -1.81 2.85 -4.51
N ALA A 43 -2.75 2.68 -5.45
CA ALA A 43 -2.44 2.39 -6.84
C ALA A 43 -1.65 3.53 -7.50
N GLN A 44 -2.07 4.78 -7.31
CA GLN A 44 -1.35 5.96 -7.79
C GLN A 44 0.05 6.06 -7.18
N ALA A 45 0.18 5.85 -5.87
CA ALA A 45 1.47 5.86 -5.18
C ALA A 45 2.40 4.76 -5.70
N SER A 46 1.88 3.56 -5.96
CA SER A 46 2.65 2.45 -6.53
C SER A 46 3.19 2.79 -7.93
N GLN A 47 2.39 3.46 -8.75
CA GLN A 47 2.80 3.89 -10.08
C GLN A 47 3.85 5.00 -10.02
N ALA A 48 3.65 5.98 -9.14
CA ALA A 48 4.62 7.06 -8.93
C ALA A 48 5.97 6.53 -8.44
N LEU A 49 5.95 5.53 -7.55
CA LEU A 49 7.16 4.86 -7.07
C LEU A 49 7.88 4.11 -8.20
N ALA A 50 7.16 3.39 -9.06
CA ALA A 50 7.75 2.72 -10.21
C ALA A 50 8.40 3.71 -11.19
N VAL A 51 7.76 4.85 -11.45
CA VAL A 51 8.34 5.93 -12.27
C VAL A 51 9.60 6.49 -11.60
N ALA A 52 9.56 6.81 -10.31
CA ALA A 52 10.70 7.33 -9.57
C ALA A 52 11.91 6.38 -9.60
N ARG A 53 11.68 5.06 -9.50
CA ARG A 53 12.75 4.04 -9.64
C ARG A 53 13.37 4.04 -11.03
N ASN A 54 12.55 4.15 -12.07
CA ASN A 54 13.04 4.21 -13.45
C ASN A 54 13.84 5.48 -13.72
N GLU A 55 13.40 6.62 -13.17
CA GLU A 55 14.17 7.86 -13.27
C GLU A 55 15.48 7.80 -12.47
N LEU A 56 15.47 7.17 -11.30
CA LEU A 56 16.66 6.96 -10.49
C LEU A 56 17.67 6.01 -11.15
N SER A 57 17.20 4.96 -11.84
CA SER A 57 18.08 4.05 -12.60
C SER A 57 18.71 4.74 -13.82
N LYS A 58 17.93 5.56 -14.54
CA LYS A 58 18.46 6.41 -15.62
C LYS A 58 19.48 7.42 -15.10
N ALA A 59 19.19 8.07 -13.97
CA ALA A 59 20.09 9.04 -13.36
C ALA A 59 21.41 8.39 -12.91
N GLN A 60 21.37 7.18 -12.37
CA GLN A 60 22.57 6.41 -12.02
C GLN A 60 23.42 6.05 -13.25
N ALA A 61 22.78 5.72 -14.38
CA ALA A 61 23.49 5.42 -15.62
C ALA A 61 24.10 6.68 -16.26
N ALA A 62 23.44 7.83 -16.12
CA ALA A 62 23.86 9.10 -16.69
C ALA A 62 24.88 9.86 -15.83
N TYR A 63 24.84 9.69 -14.51
CA TYR A 63 25.65 10.45 -13.56
C TYR A 63 26.31 9.54 -12.52
N GLN A 64 27.59 9.80 -12.23
CA GLN A 64 28.23 9.22 -11.05
C GLN A 64 27.74 9.99 -9.81
N LEU A 65 26.98 9.31 -8.95
CA LEU A 65 26.45 9.85 -7.69
C LEU A 65 27.26 9.28 -6.51
N PRO A 66 28.45 9.83 -6.21
CA PRO A 66 29.30 9.32 -5.13
C PRO A 66 28.61 9.43 -3.78
N GLY A 67 28.64 8.35 -3.00
CA GLY A 67 28.00 8.26 -1.68
C GLY A 67 26.53 7.85 -1.70
N LEU A 68 25.89 7.76 -2.87
CA LEU A 68 24.51 7.30 -2.98
C LEU A 68 24.45 5.80 -3.34
N ASN A 69 24.08 4.95 -2.37
CA ASN A 69 23.90 3.52 -2.62
C ASN A 69 22.48 3.24 -3.14
N THR A 70 22.30 3.39 -4.45
CA THR A 70 21.01 3.18 -5.12
C THR A 70 20.52 1.74 -5.06
N GLN A 71 21.42 0.75 -5.07
CA GLN A 71 21.06 -0.67 -4.92
C GLN A 71 20.43 -0.93 -3.55
N GLN A 72 21.08 -0.47 -2.48
CA GLN A 72 20.56 -0.64 -1.13
C GLN A 72 19.20 0.07 -0.93
N MET A 73 19.05 1.29 -1.46
CA MET A 73 17.76 1.99 -1.40
C MET A 73 16.66 1.24 -2.15
N GLN A 74 16.97 0.68 -3.33
CA GLN A 74 16.03 -0.12 -4.10
C GLN A 74 15.64 -1.44 -3.41
N GLU A 75 16.57 -2.07 -2.70
CA GLU A 75 16.32 -3.27 -1.90
C GLU A 75 15.41 -2.96 -0.70
N GLN A 76 15.60 -1.82 -0.05
CA GLN A 76 14.73 -1.38 1.05
C GLN A 76 13.29 -1.10 0.61
N LEU A 77 13.07 -0.75 -0.66
CA LEU A 77 11.74 -0.51 -1.21
C LEU A 77 11.00 -1.80 -1.60
N ARG A 78 11.71 -2.91 -1.84
CA ARG A 78 11.10 -4.17 -2.32
C ARG A 78 10.01 -4.73 -1.39
N PRO A 79 10.17 -4.78 -0.05
CA PRO A 79 9.10 -5.26 0.84
C PRO A 79 7.82 -4.43 0.76
N LEU A 80 7.95 -3.12 0.51
CA LEU A 80 6.82 -2.21 0.35
C LEU A 80 6.11 -2.46 -0.99
N GLU A 81 6.86 -2.69 -2.07
CA GLU A 81 6.29 -3.08 -3.38
C GLU A 81 5.53 -4.41 -3.30
N ASP A 82 6.10 -5.40 -2.61
CA ASP A 82 5.46 -6.70 -2.41
C ASP A 82 4.14 -6.56 -1.62
N THR A 83 4.14 -5.71 -0.59
CA THR A 83 2.93 -5.40 0.19
C THR A 83 1.87 -4.71 -0.65
N LEU A 84 2.27 -3.71 -1.45
CA LEU A 84 1.36 -3.02 -2.36
C LEU A 84 0.79 -3.98 -3.41
N ALA A 85 1.59 -4.93 -3.92
CA ALA A 85 1.13 -5.93 -4.87
C ALA A 85 0.06 -6.85 -4.27
N VAL A 86 0.23 -7.28 -3.02
CA VAL A 86 -0.76 -8.11 -2.31
C VAL A 86 -2.08 -7.35 -2.09
N LEU A 87 -2.02 -6.06 -1.78
CA LEU A 87 -3.20 -5.23 -1.56
C LEU A 87 -3.93 -4.85 -2.85
N ILE A 88 -3.20 -4.47 -3.90
CA ILE A 88 -3.78 -3.93 -5.14
C ILE A 88 -4.22 -5.04 -6.10
N SER A 89 -3.52 -6.19 -6.14
CA SER A 89 -3.80 -7.25 -7.12
C SER A 89 -5.22 -7.82 -7.05
N PRO A 90 -5.78 -8.13 -5.87
CA PRO A 90 -7.17 -8.57 -5.74
C PRO A 90 -8.17 -7.51 -6.22
N GLU A 91 -7.90 -6.23 -5.92
CA GLU A 91 -8.77 -5.12 -6.30
C GLU A 91 -8.77 -4.88 -7.81
N LYS A 92 -7.60 -4.94 -8.44
CA LYS A 92 -7.48 -4.89 -9.90
C LYS A 92 -8.28 -6.02 -10.56
N LYS A 93 -8.22 -7.23 -10.01
CA LYS A 93 -9.02 -8.37 -10.49
C LYS A 93 -10.52 -8.11 -10.30
N ARG A 94 -10.95 -7.62 -9.14
CA ARG A 94 -12.35 -7.26 -8.87
C ARG A 94 -12.89 -6.24 -9.88
N MET A 95 -12.16 -5.15 -10.11
CA MET A 95 -12.55 -4.12 -11.09
C MET A 95 -12.61 -4.67 -12.52
N SER A 96 -11.70 -5.58 -12.90
CA SER A 96 -11.74 -6.20 -14.23
C SER A 96 -12.99 -7.07 -14.46
N HIS A 97 -13.61 -7.57 -13.39
CA HIS A 97 -14.84 -8.38 -13.44
C HIS A 97 -16.10 -7.58 -13.11
N GLN A 98 -16.01 -6.29 -12.81
CA GLN A 98 -17.17 -5.45 -12.50
C GLN A 98 -18.00 -5.11 -13.75
N THR A 99 -17.39 -5.16 -14.94
CA THR A 99 -18.05 -4.93 -16.24
C THR A 99 -18.46 -6.22 -16.96
N LEU A 100 -18.22 -7.39 -16.37
CA LEU A 100 -18.77 -8.66 -16.86
C LEU A 100 -20.27 -8.64 -16.59
N VAL A 101 -21.03 -8.13 -17.57
CA VAL A 101 -22.43 -8.48 -17.73
C VAL A 101 -22.46 -10.00 -17.81
N PRO A 102 -23.16 -10.70 -16.92
CA PRO A 102 -23.40 -12.11 -17.12
C PRO A 102 -24.22 -12.23 -18.41
N ASP A 103 -23.59 -12.67 -19.50
CA ASP A 103 -24.31 -13.22 -20.64
C ASP A 103 -25.24 -14.27 -20.04
N GLY A 104 -26.56 -14.02 -20.06
CA GLY A 104 -27.56 -14.59 -19.18
C GLY A 104 -27.80 -16.10 -19.31
N LEU A 105 -26.76 -16.91 -19.13
CA LEU A 105 -26.70 -18.36 -19.39
C LEU A 105 -25.97 -19.11 -18.25
N PHE A 106 -26.03 -18.63 -17.01
CA PHE A 106 -25.38 -19.33 -15.88
C PHE A 106 -26.33 -20.10 -14.96
N PHE A 107 -27.64 -20.07 -15.18
CA PHE A 107 -28.56 -20.94 -14.45
C PHE A 107 -29.73 -21.38 -15.32
N THR A 108 -29.52 -22.42 -16.13
CA THR A 108 -30.61 -23.37 -16.36
C THR A 108 -30.63 -24.28 -15.12
N PRO A 109 -31.66 -24.20 -14.25
CA PRO A 109 -31.80 -25.19 -13.19
C PRO A 109 -31.95 -26.56 -13.87
N ILE A 110 -30.97 -27.43 -13.66
CA ILE A 110 -31.17 -28.85 -13.95
C ILE A 110 -32.25 -29.33 -12.98
N SER A 111 -33.46 -29.54 -13.50
CA SER A 111 -34.50 -30.27 -12.80
C SER A 111 -33.97 -31.69 -12.56
N SER A 112 -33.42 -31.94 -11.39
CA SER A 112 -33.14 -33.30 -10.94
C SER A 112 -34.47 -33.89 -10.48
N GLY A 113 -35.16 -34.54 -11.41
CA GLY A 113 -36.43 -35.20 -11.17
C GLY A 113 -37.11 -35.58 -12.47
N GLU A 114 -36.62 -36.64 -13.11
CA GLU A 114 -37.37 -37.78 -13.65
C GLU A 114 -36.41 -38.97 -13.82
#